data_AF-W9GZ52-F1
#
_entry.id   AF-W9GZ52-F1
#
_cell.length_a   1.000
_cell.length_b   1.000
_cell.length_c   1.000
_cell.angle_alpha   90.00
_cell.angle_beta   90.00
_cell.angle_gamma   90.00
#
_symmetry.space_group_name_H-M   'P 1'
#
loop_
_entity.id
_entity.type
_entity.pdbx_description
1 polymer ?
#
loop_
_entity_poly.entity_id
_entity_poly.type
_entity_poly.pdbx_seq_one_letter_code
_entity_poly.pdbx_strand_id
1 'polypeptide(L)'
;MRATLRQFNLALEATMHREIVNDRLKLMYHRLVVRRLARDSSLIDDARKVVARWREEEERRTFVGEWDSLLSQPSDRICRLISSRSQDAARLRLSSPFPHVERLRIADEATRRRMWRKARMSAR
;
A
#
# COMPACT_ATOMS: atom_id res chain seq x y z
N MET A 1 23.91 -26.15 21.14
CA MET A 1 22.54 -25.56 21.10
C MET A 1 22.46 -24.03 21.21
N ARG A 2 23.54 -23.26 21.39
CA ARG A 2 23.47 -21.76 21.47
C ARG A 2 23.60 -21.04 20.11
N ALA A 3 24.18 -21.67 19.09
CA ALA A 3 24.38 -21.07 17.76
C ALA A 3 23.06 -20.89 16.98
N THR A 4 22.09 -21.78 17.20
CA THR A 4 20.82 -21.84 16.46
C THR A 4 19.87 -20.69 16.82
N LEU A 5 19.78 -20.34 18.11
CA LEU A 5 18.92 -19.24 18.59
C LEU A 5 19.42 -17.87 18.12
N ARG A 6 20.74 -17.66 18.03
CA ARG A 6 21.31 -16.39 17.56
C ARG A 6 21.09 -16.16 16.07
N GLN A 7 21.24 -17.20 15.25
CA GLN A 7 20.95 -17.13 13.81
C GLN A 7 19.46 -16.91 13.54
N PHE A 8 18.60 -17.58 14.31
CA PHE A 8 17.16 -17.38 14.26
C PHE A 8 16.75 -15.94 14.61
N ASN A 9 17.27 -15.38 15.70
CA ASN A 9 16.98 -14.00 16.10
C ASN A 9 17.42 -12.96 15.04
N LEU A 10 18.61 -13.11 14.45
CA LEU A 10 19.08 -12.23 13.39
C LEU A 10 18.22 -12.31 12.11
N ALA A 11 17.76 -13.51 11.76
CA ALA A 11 16.86 -13.70 10.62
C ALA A 11 15.48 -13.07 10.88
N LEU A 12 14.96 -13.20 12.10
CA LEU A 12 13.72 -12.53 12.52
C LEU A 12 13.88 -11.00 12.47
N GLU A 13 14.94 -10.44 13.05
CA GLU A 13 15.22 -9.01 13.02
C GLU A 13 15.34 -8.47 11.58
N ALA A 14 16.03 -9.19 10.70
CA ALA A 14 16.14 -8.83 9.30
C ALA A 14 14.79 -8.88 8.56
N THR A 15 13.93 -9.84 8.91
CA THR A 15 12.58 -9.99 8.35
C THR A 15 11.67 -8.86 8.84
N MET A 16 11.62 -8.62 10.15
CA MET A 16 10.85 -7.51 10.74
C MET A 16 11.30 -6.17 10.18
N HIS A 17 12.60 -5.92 10.07
CA HIS A 17 13.12 -4.69 9.47
C HIS A 17 12.68 -4.55 8.01
N ARG A 18 12.66 -5.64 7.24
CA ARG A 18 12.16 -5.65 5.85
C ARG A 18 10.67 -5.34 5.78
N GLU A 19 9.85 -5.93 6.65
CA GLU A 19 8.41 -5.67 6.73
C GLU A 19 8.12 -4.22 7.06
N ILE A 20 8.79 -3.67 8.07
CA ILE A 20 8.67 -2.26 8.47
C ILE A 20 9.06 -1.33 7.30
N VAL A 21 10.14 -1.63 6.57
CA VAL A 21 10.53 -0.85 5.38
C VAL A 21 9.47 -0.95 4.28
N ASN A 22 8.91 -2.14 4.05
CA ASN A 22 7.87 -2.35 3.05
C ASN A 22 6.61 -1.56 3.41
N ASP A 23 6.16 -1.60 4.65
CA ASP A 23 4.97 -0.86 5.09
C ASP A 23 5.15 0.66 5.01
N ARG A 24 6.35 1.14 5.34
CA ARG A 24 6.73 2.54 5.11
C ARG A 24 6.69 2.90 3.63
N LEU A 25 7.17 2.01 2.76
CA LEU A 25 7.12 2.21 1.31
C LEU A 25 5.68 2.26 0.78
N LYS A 26 4.81 1.35 1.23
CA LYS A 26 3.37 1.37 0.90
C LYS A 26 2.73 2.68 1.34
N LEU A 27 2.93 3.10 2.59
CA LEU A 27 2.40 4.38 3.08
C LEU A 27 2.88 5.57 2.25
N MET A 28 4.17 5.60 1.87
CA MET A 28 4.71 6.65 1.01
C MET A 28 4.06 6.65 -0.38
N TYR A 29 3.88 5.47 -0.99
CA TYR A 29 3.17 5.32 -2.26
C TYR A 29 1.75 5.92 -2.16
N HIS A 30 1.00 5.51 -1.14
CA HIS A 30 -0.37 5.99 -0.95
C HIS A 30 -0.48 7.49 -0.71
N ARG A 31 0.50 8.11 -0.05
CA ARG A 31 0.55 9.57 0.08
C ARG A 31 0.79 10.27 -1.26
N LEU A 32 1.54 9.66 -2.18
CA LEU A 32 1.68 10.17 -3.54
C LEU A 32 0.39 10.00 -4.34
N VAL A 33 -0.30 8.86 -4.18
CA VAL A 33 -1.61 8.61 -4.78
C VAL A 33 -2.63 9.65 -4.29
N VAL A 34 -2.74 9.89 -2.98
CA VAL A 34 -3.66 10.90 -2.43
C VAL A 34 -3.43 12.30 -3.03
N ARG A 35 -2.17 12.70 -3.24
CA ARG A 35 -1.85 13.97 -3.91
C ARG A 35 -2.33 14.01 -5.36
N ARG A 36 -2.39 12.88 -6.05
CA ARG A 36 -2.97 12.79 -7.39
C ARG A 36 -4.50 12.79 -7.33
N LEU A 37 -5.10 12.00 -6.44
CA LEU A 37 -6.55 11.94 -6.24
C LEU A 37 -7.15 13.29 -5.86
N ALA A 38 -6.45 14.08 -5.05
CA ALA A 38 -6.89 15.43 -4.68
C ALA A 38 -6.93 16.41 -5.87
N ARG A 39 -6.17 16.15 -6.94
CA ARG A 39 -6.18 16.96 -8.17
C ARG A 39 -7.11 16.38 -9.24
N ASP A 40 -7.32 15.08 -9.22
CA ASP A 40 -8.13 14.36 -10.19
C ASP A 40 -8.82 13.17 -9.52
N SER A 41 -10.11 13.36 -9.22
CA SER A 41 -10.93 12.32 -8.60
C SER A 41 -11.32 11.19 -9.56
N SER A 42 -11.18 11.37 -10.89
CA SER A 42 -11.49 10.30 -11.87
C SER A 42 -10.59 9.07 -11.72
N LEU A 43 -9.43 9.23 -11.07
CA LEU A 43 -8.53 8.13 -10.72
C LEU A 43 -9.15 7.15 -9.73
N ILE A 44 -10.21 7.55 -9.00
CA ILE A 44 -11.01 6.65 -8.16
C ILE A 44 -11.81 5.68 -9.05
N ASP A 45 -12.33 6.16 -10.19
CA ASP A 45 -13.07 5.30 -11.13
C ASP A 45 -12.16 4.26 -11.76
N ASP A 46 -10.90 4.60 -12.03
CA ASP A 46 -9.91 3.64 -12.50
C ASP A 46 -9.61 2.58 -11.43
N ALA A 47 -9.53 2.96 -10.16
CA ALA A 47 -9.41 2.01 -9.06
C ALA A 47 -10.65 1.11 -8.92
N ARG A 48 -11.86 1.65 -9.14
CA ARG A 48 -13.10 0.85 -9.19
C ARG A 48 -13.08 -0.19 -10.31
N LYS A 49 -12.58 0.16 -11.50
CA LYS A 49 -12.40 -0.80 -12.61
C LYS A 49 -11.44 -1.93 -12.25
N VAL A 50 -10.37 -1.64 -11.52
CA VAL A 50 -9.44 -2.67 -11.02
C VAL A 50 -10.17 -3.62 -10.06
N VAL A 51 -10.89 -3.08 -9.07
CA VAL A 51 -11.64 -3.89 -8.10
C VAL A 51 -12.75 -4.71 -8.78
N ALA A 52 -13.41 -4.15 -9.79
CA ALA A 52 -14.43 -4.85 -10.56
C ALA A 52 -13.88 -6.11 -11.26
N ARG A 53 -12.67 -6.03 -11.84
CA ARG A 53 -12.00 -7.20 -12.45
C ARG A 53 -11.67 -8.27 -11.42
N TRP A 54 -11.28 -7.88 -10.21
CA TRP A 54 -10.96 -8.83 -9.14
C TRP A 54 -12.19 -9.56 -8.58
N ARG A 55 -13.42 -9.08 -8.84
CA ARG A 55 -14.65 -9.78 -8.41
C ARG A 55 -14.79 -11.15 -9.04
N GLU A 56 -14.17 -11.36 -10.20
CA GLU A 56 -14.18 -12.63 -10.92
C GLU A 56 -13.22 -13.66 -10.27
N GLU A 57 -12.31 -13.23 -9.39
CA GLU A 57 -11.36 -14.08 -8.67
C GLU A 57 -11.88 -14.40 -7.26
N GLU A 58 -12.31 -15.65 -7.01
CA GLU A 58 -12.87 -16.06 -5.71
C GLU A 58 -11.92 -15.82 -4.53
N GLU A 59 -10.62 -15.98 -4.72
CA GLU A 59 -9.59 -15.79 -3.68
C GLU A 59 -9.49 -14.33 -3.18
N ARG A 60 -9.99 -13.35 -3.94
CA ARG A 60 -9.90 -11.93 -3.60
C ARG A 60 -11.18 -11.36 -2.99
N ARG A 61 -12.24 -12.16 -2.90
CA ARG A 61 -13.61 -11.73 -2.57
C ARG A 61 -13.70 -10.95 -1.25
N THR A 62 -12.93 -11.35 -0.23
CA THR A 62 -12.91 -10.68 1.09
C THR A 62 -12.42 -9.23 1.00
N PHE A 63 -11.35 -8.96 0.26
CA PHE A 63 -10.79 -7.60 0.16
C PHE A 63 -11.52 -6.76 -0.89
N VAL A 64 -12.11 -7.41 -1.90
CA VAL A 64 -12.90 -6.74 -2.94
C VAL A 64 -14.11 -6.03 -2.34
N GLY A 65 -14.86 -6.67 -1.44
CA GLY A 65 -16.02 -6.05 -0.79
C GLY A 65 -15.66 -4.83 0.07
N GLU A 66 -14.54 -4.90 0.80
CA GLU A 66 -14.03 -3.77 1.58
C GLU A 66 -13.63 -2.59 0.70
N TRP A 67 -12.91 -2.86 -0.39
CA TRP A 67 -12.49 -1.82 -1.32
C TRP A 67 -13.66 -1.22 -2.09
N ASP A 68 -14.66 -2.01 -2.46
CA ASP A 68 -15.88 -1.50 -3.09
C ASP A 68 -16.64 -0.53 -2.18
N SER A 69 -16.82 -0.94 -0.92
CA SER A 69 -17.44 -0.13 0.12
C SER A 69 -16.66 1.14 0.45
N LEU A 70 -15.33 1.11 0.33
CA LEU A 70 -14.52 2.31 0.51
C LEU A 70 -14.55 3.22 -0.72
N LEU A 71 -14.41 2.67 -1.91
CA LEU A 71 -14.34 3.45 -3.15
C LEU A 71 -15.69 4.08 -3.52
N SER A 72 -16.80 3.66 -2.91
CA SER A 72 -18.10 4.32 -3.02
C SER A 72 -18.23 5.59 -2.16
N GLN A 73 -17.30 5.81 -1.22
CA GLN A 73 -17.30 6.99 -0.34
C GLN A 73 -16.76 8.24 -1.06
N PRO A 74 -17.01 9.44 -0.50
CA PRO A 74 -16.38 10.68 -0.97
C PRO A 74 -14.85 10.60 -1.04
N SER A 75 -14.27 11.29 -2.03
CA SER A 75 -12.84 11.24 -2.33
C SER A 75 -11.96 11.66 -1.15
N ASP A 76 -12.41 12.61 -0.34
CA ASP A 76 -11.72 13.07 0.85
C ASP A 76 -11.65 11.98 1.93
N ARG A 77 -12.73 11.21 2.12
CA ARG A 77 -12.79 10.09 3.06
C ARG A 77 -11.86 8.96 2.63
N ILE A 78 -11.84 8.63 1.34
CA ILE A 78 -10.89 7.67 0.75
C ILE A 78 -9.45 8.14 1.01
N CYS A 79 -9.16 9.40 0.70
CA CYS A 79 -7.83 9.98 0.86
C CYS A 79 -7.34 9.96 2.31
N ARG A 80 -8.20 10.32 3.27
CA ARG A 80 -7.89 10.27 4.70
C ARG A 80 -7.54 8.84 5.14
N LEU A 81 -8.33 7.86 4.75
CA LEU A 81 -8.12 6.48 5.18
C LEU A 81 -6.83 5.90 4.60
N ILE A 82 -6.61 5.99 3.29
CA ILE A 82 -5.44 5.33 2.66
C ILE A 82 -4.10 5.99 3.01
N SER A 83 -4.11 7.24 3.47
CA SER A 83 -2.92 7.96 3.95
C SER A 83 -2.70 7.89 5.47
N SER A 84 -3.65 7.30 6.21
CA SER A 84 -3.62 7.13 7.66
C SER A 84 -2.55 6.11 8.10
N ARG A 85 -2.06 6.26 9.33
CA ARG A 85 -1.17 5.30 10.00
C ARG A 85 -1.90 4.26 10.86
N SER A 86 -3.23 4.28 10.90
CA SER A 86 -3.99 3.28 11.65
C SER A 86 -3.71 1.86 11.17
N GLN A 87 -3.87 0.88 12.08
CA GLN A 87 -3.70 -0.54 11.76
C GLN A 87 -4.65 -0.98 10.65
N ASP A 88 -5.90 -0.52 10.68
CA ASP A 88 -6.88 -0.79 9.61
C ASP A 88 -6.41 -0.31 8.24
N ALA A 89 -5.87 0.92 8.19
CA ALA A 89 -5.33 1.46 6.95
C ALA A 89 -4.07 0.70 6.49
N ALA A 90 -3.24 0.23 7.42
CA ALA A 90 -2.08 -0.61 7.10
C ALA A 90 -2.52 -1.94 6.47
N ARG A 91 -3.49 -2.63 7.08
CA ARG A 91 -4.08 -3.87 6.56
C ARG A 91 -4.69 -3.65 5.17
N LEU A 92 -5.49 -2.60 5.02
CA LEU A 92 -6.17 -2.31 3.76
C LEU A 92 -5.16 -2.06 2.61
N ARG A 93 -4.03 -1.41 2.90
CA ARG A 93 -2.97 -1.17 1.90
C ARG A 93 -2.33 -2.45 1.36
N LEU A 94 -2.43 -3.58 2.07
CA LEU A 94 -1.88 -4.87 1.60
C LEU A 94 -2.59 -5.35 0.32
N SER A 95 -3.86 -5.01 0.16
CA SER A 95 -4.71 -5.43 -0.96
C SER A 95 -5.11 -4.27 -1.87
N SER A 96 -4.33 -3.18 -1.89
CA SER A 96 -4.77 -1.96 -2.58
C SER A 96 -4.89 -2.11 -4.10
N PRO A 97 -5.94 -1.53 -4.72
CA PRO A 97 -6.08 -1.46 -6.18
C PRO A 97 -5.18 -0.39 -6.83
N PHE A 98 -4.78 0.64 -6.10
CA PHE A 98 -4.08 1.79 -6.68
C PHE A 98 -2.74 1.46 -7.38
N PRO A 99 -1.93 0.48 -6.94
CA PRO A 99 -0.75 0.03 -7.70
C PRO A 99 -1.04 -0.52 -9.09
N HIS A 100 -2.28 -0.98 -9.35
CA HIS A 100 -2.71 -1.58 -10.62
C HIS A 100 -3.41 -0.57 -11.54
N VAL A 101 -3.54 0.70 -11.10
CA VAL A 101 -4.06 1.78 -11.92
C VAL A 101 -2.91 2.36 -12.74
N GLU A 102 -2.97 2.21 -14.07
CA GLU A 102 -1.89 2.60 -14.98
C GLU A 102 -1.48 4.08 -14.82
N ARG A 103 -2.47 4.98 -14.69
CA ARG A 103 -2.25 6.43 -14.51
C ARG A 103 -1.58 6.80 -13.19
N LEU A 104 -1.51 5.87 -12.22
CA LEU A 104 -0.84 6.05 -10.93
C LEU A 104 0.55 5.38 -10.88
N ARG A 105 0.94 4.67 -11.93
CA ARG A 105 2.19 3.92 -11.99
C ARG A 105 3.39 4.86 -11.83
N ILE A 106 4.26 4.53 -10.89
CA ILE A 106 5.53 5.24 -10.70
C ILE A 106 6.59 4.56 -11.57
N ALA A 107 6.69 5.01 -12.82
CA ALA A 107 7.65 4.48 -13.79
C ALA A 107 9.08 5.00 -13.58
N ASP A 108 9.24 6.18 -12.99
CA ASP A 108 10.55 6.80 -12.77
C ASP A 108 11.36 6.08 -11.68
N GLU A 109 12.50 5.52 -12.10
CA GLU A 109 13.43 4.80 -11.23
C GLU A 109 14.08 5.73 -10.19
N ALA A 110 14.30 7.01 -10.51
CA ALA A 110 14.84 7.96 -9.53
C ALA A 110 13.87 8.17 -8.35
N THR A 111 12.57 8.27 -8.64
CA THR A 111 11.51 8.35 -7.65
C THR A 111 11.43 7.08 -6.80
N ARG A 112 11.45 5.90 -7.42
CA ARG A 112 11.47 4.62 -6.69
C ARG A 112 12.66 4.52 -5.72
N ARG A 113 13.88 4.81 -6.19
CA ARG A 113 15.10 4.81 -5.34
C ARG A 113 14.99 5.81 -4.19
N ARG A 114 14.43 6.99 -4.44
CA ARG A 114 14.23 8.01 -3.41
C ARG A 114 13.23 7.56 -2.36
N MET A 115 12.13 6.92 -2.76
CA MET A 115 11.14 6.36 -1.84
C MET A 115 11.77 5.26 -0.97
N TRP A 116 12.51 4.33 -1.57
CA TRP A 116 13.16 3.24 -0.85
C TRP A 116 14.18 3.75 0.18
N ARG A 117 15.04 4.72 -0.19
CA ARG A 117 15.98 5.36 0.75
C ARG A 117 15.24 5.98 1.94
N LYS A 118 14.18 6.75 1.69
CA LYS A 118 13.39 7.38 2.77
C LYS A 118 12.67 6.36 3.65
N ALA A 119 12.12 5.29 3.08
CA ALA A 119 11.51 4.21 3.83
C ALA A 119 12.53 3.53 4.76
N ARG A 120 13.73 3.22 4.25
CA ARG A 120 14.83 2.62 5.03
C ARG A 120 15.40 3.55 6.11
N MET A 121 15.45 4.86 5.88
CA MET A 121 15.90 5.80 6.92
C MET A 121 14.87 5.97 8.03
N SER A 122 13.59 6.09 7.66
CA SER A 122 12.52 6.13 8.66
C SER A 122 12.40 4.81 9.41
N ALA A 123 12.76 3.70 8.75
CA ALA A 123 13.32 2.42 9.23
C ALA A 123 13.74 2.29 10.70
N ARG A 124 14.67 3.19 11.04
CA ARG A 124 15.53 3.10 12.22
C ARG A 124 14.83 3.53 13.51
#